data_AF-A0A8S1N7L1-F1
#
_entry.id   AF-A0A8S1N7L1-F1
#
_cell.length_a   1.000
_cell.length_b   1.000
_cell.length_c   1.000
_cell.angle_alpha   90.00
_cell.angle_beta   90.00
_cell.angle_gamma   90.00
#
_symmetry.space_group_name_H-M   'P 1'
#
loop_
_entity.id
_entity.type
_entity.pdbx_description
1 polymer ?
#
loop_
_entity_poly.entity_id
_entity_poly.type
_entity_poly.pdbx_seq_one_letter_code
_entity_poly.pdbx_strand_id
1 'polypeptide(L)'
;MLDDQIPEELFNEQISIAPSLYTHSSIIQDIQNKMIQSSSKIQNDPVILKASLTNDIFKEDQLDISQFDPNNPKYKSKPHEVHFHVNSFIKYTLFTLIYTLIGPLVIPIFIWTHKQLLQNFQLLGFHWACLFTYLRYFLDLALAIGFIYHPMNQFQLQLLLYYVIQIFSELVLQNLMLAFYHPQKIELLEKFPIELILNKFENQINPFRWGQQSPELIQFELEQSIRRLHIEPGLFVFFFIVQPNEKRREKISHKFENLKVEGKYAGNGIKMAIEIIQYYNEQSPLYIYIIVACALTIIRLCITVTYSFFQKAASIQIAMFVAITVLNTVGYFIVITIILITFRDLQRKVFCLNQLSHLISAQQVEEYDETKIFPTLNFLCVQSLFSWQNLRKVILDYGLQYYQRENAIISFCLEIILVLVLFALLNMFDVISCYSLSDASKISLFILISFDVLTIMFLSILVVLQGARINKHFKIHQTMLKKNMFTYQQLSTQSFIKKEFHVQPQDFMFKTLKAILDRIQLGDQNKNWFFLYSQYVLNAIDQAYSDLCYEEENRPFTVLGIAMTYSLAFQLIASFLGILGTIIISLYFNVDL
;
A
#
# COMPACT_ATOMS: atom_id res chain seq x y z
N MET A 1 -18.22 18.61 33.75
CA MET A 1 -17.38 19.42 34.68
C MET A 1 -16.58 18.43 35.51
N LEU A 2 -15.42 18.03 35.01
CA LEU A 2 -14.38 17.38 35.77
C LEU A 2 -13.25 18.41 35.81
N ASP A 3 -12.93 18.91 37.00
CA ASP A 3 -11.65 19.57 37.23
C ASP A 3 -10.57 18.47 37.15
N ASP A 4 -10.27 18.03 35.93
CA ASP A 4 -9.17 17.14 35.65
C ASP A 4 -7.88 17.95 35.86
N GLN A 5 -7.44 18.01 37.12
CA GLN A 5 -6.11 18.48 37.46
C GLN A 5 -5.11 17.60 36.71
N ILE A 6 -4.42 18.18 35.73
CA ILE A 6 -3.29 17.55 35.04
C ILE A 6 -2.33 17.00 36.11
N PRO A 7 -2.08 15.67 36.16
CA PRO A 7 -1.31 15.06 37.24
C PRO A 7 0.09 15.64 37.36
N GLU A 8 0.52 15.96 38.58
CA GLU A 8 1.83 16.53 38.90
C GLU A 8 3.00 15.64 38.43
N GLU A 9 2.75 14.34 38.29
CA GLU A 9 3.69 13.35 37.74
C GLU A 9 4.01 13.58 36.25
N LEU A 10 3.00 13.92 35.41
CA LEU A 10 3.21 14.25 33.99
C LEU A 10 4.23 15.40 33.87
N PHE A 11 4.09 16.37 34.76
CA PHE A 11 4.86 17.58 34.80
C PHE A 11 6.30 17.30 35.24
N ASN A 12 6.50 16.51 36.28
CA ASN A 12 7.84 16.09 36.72
C ASN A 12 8.58 15.22 35.69
N GLU A 13 7.86 14.40 34.92
CA GLU A 13 8.46 13.70 33.77
C GLU A 13 8.85 14.68 32.65
N GLN A 14 7.96 15.58 32.26
CA GLN A 14 8.24 16.54 31.19
C GLN A 14 9.34 17.54 31.55
N ILE A 15 9.43 17.95 32.82
CA ILE A 15 10.45 18.86 33.36
C ILE A 15 11.69 18.14 33.86
N SER A 16 11.71 16.82 34.02
CA SER A 16 12.99 16.12 34.13
C SER A 16 13.67 15.99 32.76
N ILE A 17 12.87 15.94 31.68
CA ILE A 17 13.34 15.83 30.29
C ILE A 17 13.70 17.21 29.69
N ALA A 18 12.90 18.25 29.89
CA ALA A 18 13.10 19.54 29.21
C ALA A 18 14.35 20.33 29.66
N PRO A 19 14.66 20.47 30.96
CA PRO A 19 15.89 21.06 31.48
C PRO A 19 17.07 20.13 31.38
N SER A 20 16.95 18.80 31.33
CA SER A 20 18.10 17.94 31.00
C SER A 20 18.51 18.14 29.54
N LEU A 21 17.57 18.38 28.62
CA LEU A 21 17.88 18.79 27.24
C LEU A 21 18.48 20.21 27.14
N TYR A 22 18.15 21.13 28.06
CA TYR A 22 18.64 22.53 28.06
C TYR A 22 19.89 22.79 28.92
N THR A 23 20.04 22.14 30.06
CA THR A 23 21.32 22.07 30.81
C THR A 23 22.34 21.22 30.06
N HIS A 24 21.86 20.38 29.14
CA HIS A 24 22.67 19.84 28.07
C HIS A 24 22.64 20.70 26.81
N SER A 25 22.31 21.99 26.75
CA SER A 25 22.65 22.75 25.54
C SER A 25 24.16 22.86 25.41
N SER A 26 24.89 23.05 26.52
CA SER A 26 26.34 22.96 26.56
C SER A 26 26.82 21.53 26.35
N ILE A 27 26.16 20.50 26.87
CA ILE A 27 26.53 19.09 26.66
C ILE A 27 26.12 18.56 25.29
N ILE A 28 25.03 19.02 24.68
CA ILE A 28 24.60 18.75 23.29
C ILE A 28 25.49 19.52 22.36
N GLN A 29 25.88 20.75 22.68
CA GLN A 29 26.87 21.49 21.90
C GLN A 29 28.27 20.89 22.09
N ASP A 30 28.61 20.33 23.26
CA ASP A 30 29.85 19.61 23.52
C ASP A 30 29.83 18.19 22.95
N ILE A 31 28.66 17.55 22.86
CA ILE A 31 28.41 16.27 22.17
C ILE A 31 28.36 16.51 20.67
N GLN A 32 27.78 17.60 20.18
CA GLN A 32 27.82 18.01 18.77
C GLN A 32 29.24 18.41 18.41
N ASN A 33 29.97 19.14 19.25
CA ASN A 33 31.38 19.46 19.04
C ASN A 33 32.26 18.22 19.15
N LYS A 34 31.97 17.28 20.06
CA LYS A 34 32.63 15.96 20.13
C LYS A 34 32.21 15.05 18.99
N MET A 35 30.99 15.17 18.45
CA MET A 35 30.51 14.46 17.27
C MET A 35 31.05 15.10 15.99
N ILE A 36 31.33 16.39 15.96
CA ILE A 36 31.99 17.12 14.88
C ILE A 36 33.49 16.89 14.94
N GLN A 37 34.09 16.79 16.13
CA GLN A 37 35.49 16.40 16.34
C GLN A 37 35.69 14.90 16.10
N SER A 38 34.74 14.05 16.48
CA SER A 38 34.79 12.62 16.19
C SER A 38 34.44 12.37 14.72
N SER A 39 33.48 13.08 14.12
CA SER A 39 33.19 12.97 12.68
C SER A 39 34.29 13.57 11.82
N SER A 40 35.00 14.62 12.25
CA SER A 40 36.20 15.11 11.57
C SER A 40 37.40 14.20 11.79
N LYS A 41 37.55 13.56 12.96
CA LYS A 41 38.54 12.47 13.16
C LYS A 41 38.21 11.21 12.36
N ILE A 42 36.93 10.86 12.23
CA ILE A 42 36.43 9.74 11.43
C ILE A 42 36.52 10.10 9.94
N GLN A 43 36.28 11.35 9.52
CA GLN A 43 36.47 11.84 8.14
C GLN A 43 37.93 11.90 7.72
N ASN A 44 38.84 12.11 8.67
CA ASN A 44 40.27 12.08 8.42
C ASN A 44 40.89 10.68 8.57
N ASP A 45 40.10 9.67 8.97
CA ASP A 45 40.52 8.27 9.02
C ASP A 45 39.74 7.46 7.97
N PRO A 46 40.25 7.38 6.72
CA PRO A 46 39.55 6.75 5.60
C PRO A 46 39.26 5.25 5.81
N VAL A 47 39.86 4.62 6.83
CA VAL A 47 39.64 3.22 7.19
C VAL A 47 38.41 3.05 8.09
N ILE A 48 38.18 3.97 9.04
CA ILE A 48 37.07 3.88 10.01
C ILE A 48 35.74 4.32 9.38
N LEU A 49 35.75 5.35 8.52
CA LEU A 49 34.54 5.82 7.83
C LEU A 49 34.03 4.80 6.79
N LYS A 50 34.93 3.98 6.23
CA LYS A 50 34.57 2.80 5.43
C LYS A 50 34.09 1.63 6.29
N ALA A 51 34.45 1.56 7.57
CA ALA A 51 34.20 0.41 8.43
C ALA A 51 32.92 0.48 9.28
N SER A 52 32.53 1.64 9.81
CA SER A 52 31.48 1.69 10.84
C SER A 52 30.05 1.97 10.35
N LEU A 53 29.88 2.57 9.17
CA LEU A 53 28.56 2.90 8.61
C LEU A 53 28.29 2.24 7.26
N THR A 54 29.34 1.83 6.55
CA THR A 54 29.25 1.20 5.22
C THR A 54 29.59 -0.29 5.22
N ASN A 55 30.40 -0.83 6.13
CA ASN A 55 30.81 -2.23 5.97
C ASN A 55 29.83 -3.29 6.48
N ASP A 56 28.99 -3.05 7.50
CA ASP A 56 28.08 -4.12 7.95
C ASP A 56 26.75 -4.15 7.19
N ILE A 57 26.32 -3.02 6.62
CA ILE A 57 25.11 -2.93 5.78
C ILE A 57 25.43 -3.20 4.30
N PHE A 58 26.66 -2.91 3.82
CA PHE A 58 27.04 -3.03 2.40
C PHE A 58 28.06 -4.15 2.07
N LYS A 59 28.61 -4.90 3.05
CA LYS A 59 29.35 -6.16 2.75
C LYS A 59 28.43 -7.35 2.45
N GLU A 60 27.11 -7.19 2.54
CA GLU A 60 26.13 -8.23 2.17
C GLU A 60 26.02 -8.47 0.65
N ASP A 61 26.76 -7.71 -0.16
CA ASP A 61 26.70 -7.75 -1.63
C ASP A 61 27.43 -8.96 -2.25
N GLN A 62 28.27 -9.65 -1.47
CA GLN A 62 29.02 -10.83 -1.91
C GLN A 62 28.67 -12.07 -1.07
N LEU A 63 27.38 -12.26 -0.79
CA LEU A 63 26.92 -13.50 -0.15
C LEU A 63 27.05 -14.66 -1.14
N ASP A 64 27.97 -15.57 -0.84
CA ASP A 64 28.11 -16.83 -1.56
C ASP A 64 26.86 -17.68 -1.33
N ILE A 65 26.07 -17.85 -2.39
CA ILE A 65 24.79 -18.58 -2.37
C ILE A 65 25.00 -20.05 -1.99
N SER A 66 26.21 -20.58 -2.15
CA SER A 66 26.57 -21.92 -1.67
C SER A 66 26.50 -22.06 -0.14
N GLN A 67 26.57 -20.94 0.59
CA GLN A 67 26.45 -20.87 2.05
C GLN A 67 25.07 -20.37 2.51
N PHE A 68 24.03 -20.55 1.67
CA PHE A 68 22.67 -20.15 2.05
C PHE A 68 22.20 -20.95 3.27
N ASP A 69 22.11 -20.26 4.41
CA ASP A 69 21.44 -20.74 5.60
C ASP A 69 20.10 -20.00 5.71
N PRO A 70 18.96 -20.69 5.53
CA PRO A 70 17.63 -20.07 5.60
C PRO A 70 17.34 -19.41 6.96
N ASN A 71 18.08 -19.77 8.01
CA ASN A 71 17.97 -19.19 9.34
C ASN A 71 18.91 -18.00 9.58
N ASN A 72 19.91 -17.79 8.72
CA ASN A 72 20.89 -16.73 8.90
C ASN A 72 20.26 -15.35 8.62
N PRO A 73 20.31 -14.42 9.58
CA PRO A 73 19.72 -13.08 9.43
C PRO A 73 20.32 -12.27 8.28
N LYS A 74 21.52 -12.62 7.79
CA LYS A 74 22.17 -12.00 6.62
C LYS A 74 21.41 -12.21 5.30
N TYR A 75 20.51 -13.19 5.24
CA TYR A 75 19.61 -13.38 4.09
C TYR A 75 18.23 -12.75 4.31
N LYS A 76 18.04 -11.94 5.38
CA LYS A 76 16.90 -11.02 5.42
C LYS A 76 17.10 -10.05 4.28
N SER A 77 16.29 -10.20 3.22
CA SER A 77 16.34 -9.37 2.01
C SER A 77 16.63 -7.92 2.38
N LYS A 78 17.60 -7.29 1.71
CA LYS A 78 17.87 -5.87 1.91
C LYS A 78 16.56 -5.09 1.78
N PRO A 79 16.45 -3.90 2.39
CA PRO A 79 15.34 -2.98 2.11
C PRO A 79 15.42 -2.54 0.65
N HIS A 80 15.02 -3.43 -0.27
CA HIS A 80 15.23 -3.24 -1.68
C HIS A 80 14.15 -2.33 -2.22
N GLU A 81 14.61 -1.35 -3.01
CA GLU A 81 13.80 -0.69 -4.01
C GLU A 81 13.13 -1.76 -4.87
N VAL A 82 11.82 -1.66 -5.01
CA VAL A 82 11.04 -2.62 -5.82
C VAL A 82 11.04 -2.11 -7.24
N HIS A 83 11.92 -2.71 -8.04
CA HIS A 83 12.06 -2.41 -9.46
C HIS A 83 11.43 -3.49 -10.31
N PHE A 84 10.86 -3.09 -11.44
CA PHE A 84 10.37 -4.03 -12.43
C PHE A 84 11.54 -4.57 -13.25
N HIS A 85 11.84 -5.86 -13.12
CA HIS A 85 12.92 -6.53 -13.84
C HIS A 85 12.40 -7.14 -15.16
N VAL A 86 12.52 -6.38 -16.24
CA VAL A 86 12.07 -6.76 -17.60
C VAL A 86 12.64 -8.12 -18.03
N ASN A 87 13.92 -8.39 -17.77
CA ASN A 87 14.55 -9.66 -18.15
C ASN A 87 13.92 -10.86 -17.46
N SER A 88 13.61 -10.72 -16.16
CA SER A 88 12.93 -11.75 -15.39
C SER A 88 11.50 -11.96 -15.91
N PHE A 89 10.79 -10.87 -16.17
CA PHE A 89 9.44 -10.91 -16.75
C PHE A 89 9.42 -11.67 -18.07
N ILE A 90 10.28 -11.31 -19.02
CA ILE A 90 10.38 -11.98 -20.34
C ILE A 90 10.73 -13.46 -20.18
N LYS A 91 11.74 -13.78 -19.36
CA LYS A 91 12.19 -15.16 -19.12
C LYS A 91 11.04 -16.06 -18.65
N TYR A 92 10.32 -15.63 -17.61
CA TYR A 92 9.21 -16.43 -17.06
C TYR A 92 7.96 -16.40 -17.93
N THR A 93 7.72 -15.31 -18.66
CA THR A 93 6.63 -15.26 -19.65
C THR A 93 6.86 -16.26 -20.77
N LEU A 94 8.07 -16.35 -21.31
CA LEU A 94 8.44 -17.35 -22.30
C LEU A 94 8.36 -18.77 -21.74
N PHE A 95 8.84 -19.00 -20.52
CA PHE A 95 8.75 -20.30 -19.86
C PHE A 95 7.29 -20.76 -19.71
N THR A 96 6.42 -19.89 -19.17
CA THR A 96 4.99 -20.20 -18.99
C THR A 96 4.28 -20.33 -20.34
N LEU A 97 4.63 -19.52 -21.35
CA LEU A 97 4.12 -19.66 -22.72
C LEU A 97 4.47 -21.03 -23.33
N ILE A 98 5.71 -21.49 -23.19
CA ILE A 98 6.14 -22.82 -23.64
C ILE A 98 5.32 -23.90 -22.93
N TYR A 99 5.09 -23.76 -21.62
CA TYR A 99 4.21 -24.67 -20.87
C TYR A 99 2.76 -24.62 -21.37
N THR A 100 2.19 -23.45 -21.65
CA THR A 100 0.83 -23.35 -22.20
C THR A 100 0.70 -24.05 -23.55
N LEU A 101 1.73 -24.02 -24.39
CA LEU A 101 1.72 -24.65 -25.72
C LEU A 101 1.96 -26.16 -25.68
N ILE A 102 2.87 -26.63 -24.82
CA ILE A 102 3.39 -28.02 -24.82
C ILE A 102 2.86 -28.84 -23.63
N GLY A 103 2.44 -28.16 -22.57
CA GLY A 103 1.87 -28.76 -21.36
C GLY A 103 2.84 -29.62 -20.56
N PRO A 104 2.37 -30.75 -19.99
CA PRO A 104 3.20 -31.67 -19.21
C PRO A 104 4.41 -32.22 -19.97
N LEU A 105 4.44 -32.15 -21.32
CA LEU A 105 5.59 -32.56 -22.12
C LEU A 105 6.83 -31.65 -21.91
N VAL A 106 6.67 -30.48 -21.29
CA VAL A 106 7.77 -29.61 -20.84
C VAL A 106 8.56 -30.26 -19.70
N ILE A 107 7.95 -31.11 -18.88
CA ILE A 107 8.59 -31.72 -17.72
C ILE A 107 9.86 -32.48 -18.12
N PRO A 108 9.85 -33.46 -19.04
CA PRO A 108 11.08 -34.17 -19.42
C PRO A 108 12.15 -33.26 -20.03
N ILE A 109 11.78 -32.14 -20.65
CA ILE A 109 12.73 -31.18 -21.24
C ILE A 109 13.46 -30.39 -20.15
N PHE A 110 12.76 -29.97 -19.11
CA PHE A 110 13.28 -29.07 -18.07
C PHE A 110 13.63 -29.75 -16.74
N ILE A 111 13.28 -31.03 -16.54
CA ILE A 111 13.48 -31.72 -15.25
C ILE A 111 14.95 -31.84 -14.87
N TRP A 112 15.87 -31.92 -15.83
CA TRP A 112 17.30 -32.06 -15.52
C TRP A 112 17.97 -30.75 -15.11
N THR A 113 17.49 -29.61 -15.61
CA THR A 113 18.10 -28.30 -15.37
C THR A 113 17.33 -27.45 -14.36
N HIS A 114 16.00 -27.59 -14.32
CA HIS A 114 15.08 -26.70 -13.60
C HIS A 114 14.02 -27.45 -12.79
N LYS A 115 14.37 -28.63 -12.23
CA LYS A 115 13.46 -29.43 -11.40
C LYS A 115 12.74 -28.62 -10.32
N GLN A 116 13.48 -27.77 -9.61
CA GLN A 116 12.94 -27.02 -8.48
C GLN A 116 11.98 -25.91 -8.93
N LEU A 117 12.30 -25.27 -10.05
CA LEU A 117 11.42 -24.29 -10.69
C LEU A 117 10.08 -24.95 -11.07
N LEU A 118 10.12 -26.13 -11.70
CA LEU A 118 8.91 -26.88 -12.05
C LEU A 118 8.05 -27.21 -10.82
N GLN A 119 8.68 -27.58 -9.70
CA GLN A 119 7.96 -27.81 -8.44
C GLN A 119 7.35 -26.53 -7.88
N ASN A 120 8.11 -25.44 -7.86
CA ASN A 120 7.69 -24.16 -7.29
C ASN A 120 6.56 -23.50 -8.10
N PHE A 121 6.54 -23.69 -9.42
CA PHE A 121 5.45 -23.27 -10.31
C PHE A 121 4.28 -24.27 -10.34
N GLN A 122 4.31 -25.29 -9.47
CA GLN A 122 3.25 -26.30 -9.38
C GLN A 122 3.04 -27.05 -10.71
N LEU A 123 4.10 -27.18 -11.51
CA LEU A 123 4.13 -27.95 -12.77
C LEU A 123 4.65 -29.38 -12.54
N LEU A 124 5.19 -29.67 -11.36
CA LEU A 124 5.71 -30.99 -10.98
C LEU A 124 5.37 -31.31 -9.53
N GLY A 125 4.62 -32.39 -9.29
CA GLY A 125 4.32 -32.91 -7.96
C GLY A 125 2.92 -33.54 -7.85
N PHE A 126 2.57 -34.00 -6.64
CA PHE A 126 1.26 -34.62 -6.33
C PHE A 126 0.39 -33.72 -5.44
N HIS A 127 0.32 -32.44 -5.79
CA HIS A 127 -0.47 -31.44 -5.07
C HIS A 127 -1.73 -31.12 -5.87
N TRP A 128 -2.81 -30.75 -5.19
CA TRP A 128 -4.07 -30.34 -5.84
C TRP A 128 -3.89 -29.23 -6.87
N ALA A 129 -2.99 -28.28 -6.59
CA ALA A 129 -2.71 -27.20 -7.52
C ALA A 129 -2.03 -27.71 -8.81
N CYS A 130 -1.13 -28.68 -8.72
CA CYS A 130 -0.50 -29.31 -9.89
C CYS A 130 -1.53 -30.08 -10.73
N LEU A 131 -2.43 -30.81 -10.08
CA LEU A 131 -3.53 -31.51 -10.75
C LEU A 131 -4.46 -30.51 -11.45
N PHE A 132 -4.76 -29.39 -10.82
CA PHE A 132 -5.57 -28.32 -11.41
C PHE A 132 -4.90 -27.72 -12.65
N THR A 133 -3.58 -27.46 -12.59
CA THR A 133 -2.80 -26.96 -13.73
C THR A 133 -2.80 -27.95 -14.91
N TYR A 134 -2.73 -29.26 -14.65
CA TYR A 134 -2.87 -30.27 -15.71
C TYR A 134 -4.29 -30.33 -16.27
N LEU A 135 -5.32 -30.32 -15.41
CA LEU A 135 -6.71 -30.30 -15.84
C LEU A 135 -7.01 -29.10 -16.73
N ARG A 136 -6.50 -27.91 -16.31
CA ARG A 136 -6.57 -26.67 -17.07
C ARG A 136 -5.93 -26.83 -18.45
N TYR A 137 -4.70 -27.34 -18.51
CA TYR A 137 -4.01 -27.58 -19.77
C TYR A 137 -4.80 -28.51 -20.70
N PHE A 138 -5.34 -29.63 -20.19
CA PHE A 138 -6.12 -30.54 -21.03
C PHE A 138 -7.43 -29.93 -21.51
N LEU A 139 -8.06 -29.06 -20.71
CA LEU A 139 -9.24 -28.30 -21.14
C LEU A 139 -8.87 -27.31 -22.25
N ASP A 140 -7.73 -26.62 -22.09
CA ASP A 140 -7.20 -25.69 -23.10
C ASP A 140 -6.85 -26.40 -24.41
N LEU A 141 -6.21 -27.57 -24.32
CA LEU A 141 -5.93 -28.43 -25.47
C LEU A 141 -7.22 -28.90 -26.14
N ALA A 142 -8.24 -29.29 -25.37
CA ALA A 142 -9.53 -29.71 -25.91
C ALA A 142 -10.24 -28.56 -26.64
N LEU A 143 -10.15 -27.32 -26.12
CA LEU A 143 -10.65 -26.12 -26.80
C LEU A 143 -9.90 -25.85 -28.10
N ALA A 144 -8.57 -25.90 -28.08
CA ALA A 144 -7.73 -25.73 -29.27
C ALA A 144 -8.06 -26.77 -30.36
N ILE A 145 -8.18 -28.04 -29.97
CA ILE A 145 -8.62 -29.13 -30.85
C ILE A 145 -10.03 -28.84 -31.40
N GLY A 146 -10.96 -28.39 -30.55
CA GLY A 146 -12.31 -27.99 -30.97
C GLY A 146 -12.32 -26.91 -32.05
N PHE A 147 -11.44 -25.91 -31.95
CA PHE A 147 -11.27 -24.88 -32.98
C PHE A 147 -10.65 -25.39 -34.28
N ILE A 148 -9.82 -26.44 -34.23
CA ILE A 148 -9.20 -27.06 -35.41
C ILE A 148 -10.21 -27.94 -36.18
N TYR A 149 -10.99 -28.75 -35.45
CA TYR A 149 -11.89 -29.74 -36.07
C TYR A 149 -13.20 -29.16 -36.59
N HIS A 150 -13.66 -28.03 -36.04
CA HIS A 150 -14.87 -27.38 -36.54
C HIS A 150 -14.53 -26.24 -37.51
N PRO A 151 -15.21 -26.17 -38.67
CA PRO A 151 -14.95 -25.11 -39.65
C PRO A 151 -15.24 -23.76 -39.01
N MET A 152 -14.23 -22.88 -38.97
CA MET A 152 -14.31 -21.57 -38.31
C MET A 152 -15.43 -20.73 -38.90
N ASN A 153 -16.57 -20.73 -38.22
CA ASN A 153 -17.54 -19.69 -38.41
C ASN A 153 -17.08 -18.43 -37.67
N GLN A 154 -17.73 -17.32 -37.98
CA GLN A 154 -17.39 -16.03 -37.42
C GLN A 154 -17.51 -15.97 -35.88
N PHE A 155 -18.48 -16.69 -35.32
CA PHE A 155 -18.63 -16.85 -33.87
C PHE A 155 -17.46 -17.60 -33.23
N GLN A 156 -16.95 -18.65 -33.88
CA GLN A 156 -15.77 -19.38 -33.43
C GLN A 156 -14.50 -18.55 -33.54
N LEU A 157 -14.36 -17.71 -34.57
CA LEU A 157 -13.24 -16.77 -34.65
C LEU A 157 -13.22 -15.79 -33.46
N GLN A 158 -14.39 -15.30 -33.05
CA GLN A 158 -14.51 -14.43 -31.88
C GLN A 158 -14.21 -15.15 -30.58
N LEU A 159 -14.73 -16.37 -30.42
CA LEU A 159 -14.41 -17.22 -29.29
C LEU A 159 -12.91 -17.50 -29.21
N LEU A 160 -12.27 -17.76 -30.35
CA LEU A 160 -10.82 -17.94 -30.43
C LEU A 160 -10.08 -16.68 -30.04
N LEU A 161 -10.46 -15.51 -30.56
CA LEU A 161 -9.82 -14.23 -30.21
C LEU A 161 -9.94 -13.95 -28.71
N TYR A 162 -11.14 -14.14 -28.14
CA TYR A 162 -11.38 -13.96 -26.71
C TYR A 162 -10.56 -14.95 -25.87
N TYR A 163 -10.48 -16.21 -26.31
CA TYR A 163 -9.66 -17.23 -25.69
C TYR A 163 -8.16 -16.90 -25.72
N VAL A 164 -7.66 -16.38 -26.85
CA VAL A 164 -6.26 -15.94 -27.00
C VAL A 164 -5.96 -14.74 -26.10
N ILE A 165 -6.83 -13.72 -26.08
CA ILE A 165 -6.69 -12.56 -25.18
C ILE A 165 -6.67 -13.03 -23.72
N GLN A 166 -7.53 -13.98 -23.36
CA GLN A 166 -7.59 -14.54 -22.02
C GLN A 166 -6.28 -15.25 -21.65
N ILE A 167 -5.79 -16.17 -22.49
CA ILE A 167 -4.52 -16.87 -22.25
C ILE A 167 -3.39 -15.86 -22.10
N PHE A 168 -3.31 -14.88 -23.00
CA PHE A 168 -2.28 -13.85 -22.95
C PHE A 168 -2.34 -13.04 -21.65
N SER A 169 -3.56 -12.65 -21.24
CA SER A 169 -3.76 -11.89 -20.00
C SER A 169 -3.35 -12.70 -18.77
N GLU A 170 -3.69 -14.00 -18.72
CA GLU A 170 -3.32 -14.91 -17.65
C GLU A 170 -1.80 -15.10 -17.59
N LEU A 171 -1.15 -15.30 -18.74
CA LEU A 171 0.30 -15.39 -18.86
C LEU A 171 0.98 -14.14 -18.30
N VAL A 172 0.55 -12.94 -18.71
CA VAL A 172 1.16 -11.71 -18.22
C VAL A 172 0.90 -11.54 -16.73
N LEU A 173 -0.32 -11.75 -16.24
CA LEU A 173 -0.68 -11.58 -14.84
C LEU A 173 0.13 -12.48 -13.91
N GLN A 174 0.27 -13.77 -14.26
CA GLN A 174 1.05 -14.73 -13.48
C GLN A 174 2.54 -14.32 -13.40
N ASN A 175 3.12 -13.87 -14.51
CA ASN A 175 4.55 -13.57 -14.59
C ASN A 175 4.91 -12.15 -14.12
N LEU A 176 3.95 -11.23 -14.09
CA LEU A 176 4.15 -9.86 -13.60
C LEU A 176 4.53 -9.86 -12.11
N MET A 177 3.99 -10.77 -11.29
CA MET A 177 4.38 -10.90 -9.89
C MET A 177 5.88 -11.24 -9.71
N LEU A 178 6.43 -12.07 -10.60
CA LEU A 178 7.84 -12.48 -10.58
C LEU A 178 8.78 -11.38 -11.07
N ALA A 179 8.28 -10.48 -11.91
CA ALA A 179 9.05 -9.36 -12.43
C ALA A 179 9.54 -8.40 -11.34
N PHE A 180 8.81 -8.31 -10.23
CA PHE A 180 9.16 -7.46 -9.09
C PHE A 180 10.06 -8.15 -8.07
N TYR A 181 10.51 -9.38 -8.33
CA TYR A 181 11.48 -10.02 -7.47
C TYR A 181 12.89 -9.59 -7.78
N HIS A 182 13.61 -9.27 -6.72
CA HIS A 182 15.06 -9.12 -6.79
C HIS A 182 15.69 -10.38 -7.40
N PRO A 183 16.68 -10.27 -8.29
CA PRO A 183 17.31 -11.42 -8.96
C PRO A 183 17.79 -12.51 -8.01
N GLN A 184 18.28 -12.15 -6.82
CA GLN A 184 18.68 -13.13 -5.79
C GLN A 184 17.48 -13.95 -5.27
N LYS A 185 16.30 -13.34 -5.09
CA LYS A 185 15.09 -14.08 -4.68
C LYS A 185 14.66 -15.05 -5.78
N ILE A 186 14.77 -14.62 -7.03
CA ILE A 186 14.51 -15.46 -8.20
C ILE A 186 15.46 -16.65 -8.23
N GLU A 187 16.76 -16.41 -8.00
CA GLU A 187 17.76 -17.47 -7.96
C GLU A 187 17.51 -18.46 -6.80
N LEU A 188 17.05 -17.97 -5.64
CA LEU A 188 16.62 -18.83 -4.54
C LEU A 188 15.40 -19.69 -4.92
N LEU A 189 14.41 -19.11 -5.61
CA LEU A 189 13.25 -19.84 -6.14
C LEU A 189 13.63 -20.86 -7.22
N GLU A 190 14.74 -20.66 -7.93
CA GLU A 190 15.26 -21.63 -8.89
C GLU A 190 16.02 -22.78 -8.24
N LYS A 191 16.59 -22.56 -7.04
CA LYS A 191 17.49 -23.51 -6.37
C LYS A 191 16.85 -24.28 -5.23
N PHE A 192 15.90 -23.68 -4.50
CA PHE A 192 15.34 -24.26 -3.27
C PHE A 192 13.82 -24.43 -3.36
N PRO A 193 13.26 -25.46 -2.68
CA PRO A 193 11.83 -25.66 -2.61
C PRO A 193 11.14 -24.51 -1.92
N ILE A 194 10.01 -24.13 -2.50
CA ILE A 194 9.24 -22.99 -2.07
C ILE A 194 8.98 -23.10 -0.55
N GLU A 195 8.61 -24.26 -0.02
CA GLU A 195 8.37 -24.52 1.42
C GLU A 195 9.51 -24.09 2.37
N LEU A 196 10.78 -24.26 1.96
CA LEU A 196 11.94 -23.83 2.75
C LEU A 196 12.13 -22.30 2.73
N ILE A 197 11.65 -21.66 1.66
CA ILE A 197 11.68 -20.22 1.43
C ILE A 197 10.40 -19.56 2.01
N LEU A 198 9.25 -20.25 1.99
CA LEU A 198 7.90 -19.70 2.13
C LEU A 198 7.63 -19.04 3.47
N ASN A 199 8.11 -19.57 4.60
CA ASN A 199 7.81 -18.98 5.91
C ASN A 199 8.28 -17.52 6.06
N LYS A 200 9.21 -17.05 5.22
CA LYS A 200 9.64 -15.64 5.18
C LYS A 200 9.17 -14.88 3.94
N PHE A 201 8.99 -15.56 2.81
CA PHE A 201 8.68 -14.92 1.54
C PHE A 201 7.21 -15.00 1.14
N GLU A 202 6.44 -16.03 1.52
CA GLU A 202 5.07 -16.24 1.03
C GLU A 202 4.11 -15.09 1.37
N ASN A 203 4.28 -14.52 2.56
CA ASN A 203 3.50 -13.36 2.99
C ASN A 203 3.72 -12.16 2.08
N GLN A 204 4.89 -12.08 1.42
CA GLN A 204 5.19 -11.09 0.40
C GLN A 204 4.60 -11.40 -0.96
N ILE A 205 4.31 -12.65 -1.29
CA ILE A 205 3.99 -13.06 -2.66
C ILE A 205 2.50 -13.00 -2.93
N ASN A 206 1.71 -13.57 -2.02
CA ASN A 206 0.32 -13.86 -2.28
C ASN A 206 -0.56 -12.66 -1.90
N PRO A 207 -1.28 -12.01 -2.86
CA PRO A 207 -2.18 -10.90 -2.57
C PRO A 207 -3.22 -11.22 -1.49
N PHE A 208 -3.67 -12.49 -1.42
CA PHE A 208 -4.62 -12.93 -0.38
C PHE A 208 -3.98 -12.96 1.00
N ARG A 209 -2.72 -13.42 1.12
CA ARG A 209 -1.99 -13.39 2.39
C ARG A 209 -1.63 -11.98 2.80
N TRP A 210 -1.23 -11.14 1.84
CA TRP A 210 -1.12 -9.70 2.06
C TRP A 210 -2.44 -9.16 2.58
N GLY A 211 -3.57 -9.49 1.97
CA GLY A 211 -4.90 -9.09 2.43
C GLY A 211 -5.22 -9.53 3.87
N GLN A 212 -4.70 -10.67 4.35
CA GLN A 212 -4.98 -11.14 5.72
C GLN A 212 -4.34 -10.28 6.80
N GLN A 213 -3.16 -9.69 6.53
CA GLN A 213 -2.49 -8.74 7.43
C GLN A 213 -2.29 -9.30 8.85
N SER A 214 -1.61 -10.45 8.95
CA SER A 214 -1.27 -11.02 10.26
C SER A 214 -0.41 -10.04 11.08
N PRO A 215 -0.46 -10.08 12.43
CA PRO A 215 0.35 -9.21 13.28
C PRO A 215 1.84 -9.24 12.94
N GLU A 216 2.37 -10.42 12.63
CA GLU A 216 3.77 -10.64 12.26
C GLU A 216 4.09 -9.97 10.91
N LEU A 217 3.15 -10.04 9.95
CA LEU A 217 3.30 -9.41 8.64
C LEU A 217 3.29 -7.88 8.75
N ILE A 218 2.38 -7.34 9.57
CA ILE A 218 2.30 -5.89 9.82
C ILE A 218 3.62 -5.40 10.45
N GLN A 219 4.07 -6.08 11.51
CA GLN A 219 5.33 -5.74 12.16
C GLN A 219 6.51 -5.83 11.19
N PHE A 220 6.60 -6.93 10.45
CA PHE A 220 7.64 -7.15 9.47
C PHE A 220 7.68 -6.03 8.42
N GLU A 221 6.54 -5.67 7.83
CA GLU A 221 6.49 -4.64 6.79
C GLU A 221 6.81 -3.24 7.35
N LEU A 222 6.37 -2.91 8.57
CA LEU A 222 6.76 -1.67 9.24
C LEU A 222 8.28 -1.61 9.49
N GLU A 223 8.90 -2.71 9.93
CA GLU A 223 10.35 -2.80 10.08
C GLU A 223 11.07 -2.62 8.74
N GLN A 224 10.52 -3.18 7.65
CA GLN A 224 11.07 -2.96 6.30
C GLN A 224 10.95 -1.50 5.87
N SER A 225 9.82 -0.84 6.14
CA SER A 225 9.62 0.58 5.86
C SER A 225 10.61 1.46 6.61
N ILE A 226 10.84 1.19 7.89
CA ILE A 226 11.83 1.91 8.70
C ILE A 226 13.23 1.78 8.10
N ARG A 227 13.59 0.57 7.65
CA ARG A 227 14.89 0.32 6.99
C ARG A 227 15.01 1.02 5.65
N ARG A 228 13.97 0.99 4.80
CA ARG A 228 13.94 1.68 3.49
C ARG A 228 14.10 3.19 3.65
N LEU A 229 13.53 3.75 4.71
CA LEU A 229 13.60 5.18 5.00
C LEU A 229 14.85 5.59 5.80
N HIS A 230 15.72 4.64 6.17
CA HIS A 230 16.89 4.87 7.02
C HIS A 230 16.57 5.61 8.33
N ILE A 231 15.43 5.29 8.94
CA ILE A 231 15.01 5.88 10.21
C ILE A 231 15.51 5.00 11.36
N GLU A 232 16.11 5.61 12.38
CA GLU A 232 16.50 4.88 13.58
C GLU A 232 15.26 4.44 14.38
N PRO A 233 15.10 3.15 14.74
CA PRO A 233 13.94 2.67 15.49
C PRO A 233 13.71 3.37 16.84
N GLY A 234 14.77 3.88 17.47
CA GLY A 234 14.70 4.63 18.72
C GLY A 234 13.99 5.99 18.61
N LEU A 235 13.75 6.48 17.39
CA LEU A 235 13.10 7.76 17.15
C LEU A 235 11.57 7.69 17.19
N PHE A 236 10.96 6.54 17.48
CA PHE A 236 9.51 6.37 17.53
C PHE A 236 8.97 6.44 18.96
N VAL A 237 9.20 7.57 19.63
CA VAL A 237 8.76 7.82 21.02
C VAL A 237 7.74 8.93 21.06
N PHE A 238 6.50 8.59 21.41
CA PHE A 238 5.41 9.55 21.53
C PHE A 238 5.12 9.88 22.97
N PHE A 239 4.97 11.17 23.25
CA PHE A 239 4.42 11.69 24.50
C PHE A 239 3.04 12.29 24.23
N PHE A 240 2.05 11.88 25.01
CA PHE A 240 0.66 12.34 24.88
C PHE A 240 0.33 13.44 25.90
N ILE A 241 -0.62 14.30 25.55
CA ILE A 241 -1.15 15.33 26.48
C ILE A 241 -2.01 14.69 27.57
N VAL A 242 -2.77 13.66 27.19
CA VAL A 242 -3.65 12.89 28.07
C VAL A 242 -3.21 11.44 28.05
N GLN A 243 -3.30 10.76 29.19
CA GLN A 243 -2.94 9.36 29.28
C GLN A 243 -3.80 8.52 28.32
N PRO A 244 -3.20 7.64 27.50
CA PRO A 244 -3.96 6.68 26.72
C PRO A 244 -4.79 5.76 27.63
N ASN A 245 -5.92 5.27 27.13
CA ASN A 245 -6.71 4.24 27.81
C ASN A 245 -5.79 3.07 28.23
N GLU A 246 -5.94 2.56 29.46
CA GLU A 246 -5.06 1.53 30.04
C GLU A 246 -4.84 0.33 29.12
N LYS A 247 -5.91 -0.19 28.48
CA LYS A 247 -5.81 -1.31 27.53
C LYS A 247 -4.91 -0.99 26.35
N ARG A 248 -4.99 0.22 25.81
CA ARG A 248 -4.16 0.68 24.68
C ARG A 248 -2.76 1.04 25.13
N ARG A 249 -2.61 1.61 26.32
CA ARG A 249 -1.33 1.92 26.96
C ARG A 249 -0.47 0.67 27.09
N GLU A 250 -1.04 -0.44 27.55
CA GLU A 250 -0.33 -1.71 27.66
C GLU A 250 0.19 -2.20 26.30
N LYS A 251 -0.64 -2.12 25.26
CA LYS A 251 -0.26 -2.51 23.89
C LYS A 251 0.87 -1.66 23.30
N ILE A 252 0.88 -0.35 23.57
CA ILE A 252 1.93 0.55 23.07
C ILE A 252 3.12 0.70 24.01
N SER A 253 3.07 0.08 25.20
CA SER A 253 4.11 0.22 26.22
C SER A 253 5.47 -0.22 25.67
N HIS A 254 6.48 0.62 25.88
CA HIS A 254 7.86 0.29 25.59
C HIS A 254 8.56 0.03 26.91
N LYS A 255 9.16 -1.14 27.07
CA LYS A 255 10.22 -1.31 28.08
C LYS A 255 11.44 -0.62 27.53
N PHE A 256 11.67 0.62 27.91
CA PHE A 256 12.91 1.30 27.54
C PHE A 256 14.02 0.72 28.40
N GLU A 257 14.80 -0.19 27.84
CA GLU A 257 16.06 -0.60 28.46
C GLU A 257 16.89 0.68 28.65
N ASN A 258 17.14 1.07 29.92
CA ASN A 258 17.93 2.22 30.38
C ASN A 258 17.21 3.56 30.66
N LEU A 259 15.93 3.75 30.30
CA LEU A 259 15.17 4.91 30.79
C LEU A 259 14.37 4.48 32.03
N LYS A 260 14.79 4.96 33.21
CA LYS A 260 14.14 4.69 34.51
C LYS A 260 12.69 5.20 34.62
N VAL A 261 12.20 5.90 33.60
CA VAL A 261 10.89 6.53 33.59
C VAL A 261 10.02 5.78 32.59
N GLU A 262 9.31 4.76 33.05
CA GLU A 262 8.13 4.23 32.34
C GLU A 262 7.06 5.32 32.38
N GLY A 263 7.15 6.25 31.44
CA GLY A 263 6.22 7.37 31.38
C GLY A 263 4.80 6.88 31.16
N LYS A 264 3.88 7.19 32.09
CA LYS A 264 2.43 6.88 31.95
C LYS A 264 1.87 7.44 30.64
N TYR A 265 2.53 8.44 30.08
CA TYR A 265 2.15 9.20 28.88
C TYR A 265 3.03 8.90 27.66
N ALA A 266 3.98 7.97 27.78
CA ALA A 266 4.86 7.58 26.69
C ALA A 266 4.31 6.36 25.94
N GLY A 267 4.55 6.29 24.63
CA GLY A 267 4.19 5.15 23.79
C GLY A 267 5.19 4.89 22.67
N ASN A 268 5.35 3.62 22.31
CA ASN A 268 6.11 3.22 21.11
C ASN A 268 5.27 3.49 19.86
N GLY A 269 5.80 4.32 18.96
CA GLY A 269 5.16 4.68 17.71
C GLY A 269 4.91 3.55 16.72
N ILE A 270 5.80 2.58 16.67
CA ILE A 270 5.66 1.39 15.81
C ILE A 270 4.52 0.52 16.32
N LYS A 271 4.48 0.27 17.64
CA LYS A 271 3.37 -0.48 18.26
C LYS A 271 2.03 0.24 18.09
N MET A 272 2.05 1.57 18.15
CA MET A 272 0.87 2.39 17.85
C MET A 272 0.39 2.19 16.41
N ALA A 273 1.28 2.20 15.42
CA ALA A 273 0.90 1.90 14.03
C ALA A 273 0.36 0.48 13.86
N ILE A 274 0.96 -0.52 14.52
CA ILE A 274 0.44 -1.90 14.52
C ILE A 274 -1.00 -1.94 15.03
N GLU A 275 -1.27 -1.30 16.17
CA GLU A 275 -2.62 -1.25 16.76
C GLU A 275 -3.62 -0.50 15.85
N ILE A 276 -3.21 0.61 15.21
CA ILE A 276 -4.06 1.34 14.26
C ILE A 276 -4.44 0.45 13.07
N ILE A 277 -3.46 -0.26 12.50
CA ILE A 277 -3.66 -1.15 11.35
C ILE A 277 -4.55 -2.34 11.74
N GLN A 278 -4.31 -2.95 12.91
CA GLN A 278 -5.12 -4.05 13.41
C GLN A 278 -6.57 -3.62 13.66
N TYR A 279 -6.78 -2.45 14.28
CA TYR A 279 -8.10 -1.88 14.49
C TYR A 279 -8.84 -1.68 13.16
N TYR A 280 -8.18 -1.17 12.11
CA TYR A 280 -8.78 -1.09 10.78
C TYR A 280 -9.16 -2.48 10.23
N ASN A 281 -8.27 -3.47 10.36
CA ASN A 281 -8.53 -4.82 9.85
C ASN A 281 -9.73 -5.49 10.54
N GLU A 282 -9.96 -5.20 11.82
CA GLU A 282 -11.13 -5.66 12.57
C GLU A 282 -12.43 -5.00 12.07
N GLN A 283 -12.39 -3.70 11.76
CA GLN A 283 -13.55 -2.96 11.24
C GLN A 283 -13.85 -3.26 9.76
N SER A 284 -12.82 -3.56 8.98
CA SER A 284 -12.88 -3.81 7.54
C SER A 284 -12.27 -5.17 7.21
N PRO A 285 -12.99 -6.27 7.48
CA PRO A 285 -12.46 -7.61 7.27
C PRO A 285 -12.40 -8.00 5.79
N LEU A 286 -11.36 -8.74 5.41
CA LEU A 286 -11.08 -9.14 4.01
C LEU A 286 -12.24 -9.88 3.35
N TYR A 287 -12.97 -10.71 4.09
CA TYR A 287 -14.00 -11.59 3.52
C TYR A 287 -15.15 -10.80 2.87
N ILE A 288 -15.43 -9.57 3.32
CA ILE A 288 -16.48 -8.72 2.70
C ILE A 288 -16.10 -8.42 1.25
N TYR A 289 -14.84 -8.07 0.99
CA TYR A 289 -14.34 -7.78 -0.35
C TYR A 289 -14.32 -9.03 -1.23
N ILE A 290 -13.97 -10.19 -0.67
CA ILE A 290 -14.05 -11.48 -1.38
C ILE A 290 -15.51 -11.81 -1.74
N ILE A 291 -16.47 -11.57 -0.84
CA ILE A 291 -17.90 -11.78 -1.13
C ILE A 291 -18.36 -10.87 -2.27
N VAL A 292 -17.94 -9.59 -2.29
CA VAL A 292 -18.25 -8.66 -3.38
C VAL A 292 -17.64 -9.15 -4.70
N ALA A 293 -16.39 -9.61 -4.69
CA ALA A 293 -15.75 -10.20 -5.87
C ALA A 293 -16.52 -11.42 -6.39
N CYS A 294 -16.90 -12.33 -5.49
CA CYS A 294 -17.73 -13.50 -5.81
C CYS A 294 -19.08 -13.08 -6.39
N ALA A 295 -19.77 -12.10 -5.80
CA ALA A 295 -21.06 -11.62 -6.27
C ALA A 295 -20.97 -11.05 -7.69
N LEU A 296 -19.98 -10.18 -7.96
CA LEU A 296 -19.75 -9.62 -9.30
C LEU A 296 -19.42 -10.72 -10.32
N THR A 297 -18.64 -11.72 -9.91
CA THR A 297 -18.27 -12.88 -10.73
C THR A 297 -19.48 -13.77 -11.05
N ILE A 298 -20.36 -14.02 -10.08
CA ILE A 298 -21.58 -14.80 -10.26
C ILE A 298 -22.55 -14.05 -11.19
N ILE A 299 -22.73 -12.74 -10.98
CA ILE A 299 -23.56 -11.90 -11.86
C ILE A 299 -23.06 -12.00 -13.31
N ARG A 300 -21.75 -11.87 -13.52
CA ARG A 300 -21.11 -12.03 -14.83
C ARG A 300 -21.38 -13.41 -15.44
N LEU A 301 -21.18 -14.47 -14.66
CA LEU A 301 -21.42 -15.84 -15.12
C LEU A 301 -22.88 -16.04 -15.49
N CYS A 302 -23.83 -15.57 -14.67
CA CYS A 302 -25.26 -15.63 -14.96
C CYS A 302 -25.61 -14.89 -16.25
N ILE A 303 -25.12 -13.65 -16.45
CA ILE A 303 -25.33 -12.90 -17.69
C ILE A 303 -24.85 -13.72 -18.91
N THR A 304 -23.66 -14.31 -18.80
CA THR A 304 -23.02 -15.04 -19.90
C THR A 304 -23.74 -16.36 -20.20
N VAL A 305 -24.11 -17.12 -19.17
CA VAL A 305 -24.80 -18.42 -19.28
C VAL A 305 -26.24 -18.23 -19.76
N THR A 306 -26.99 -17.31 -19.16
CA THR A 306 -28.37 -16.99 -19.58
C THR A 306 -28.39 -16.62 -21.06
N TYR A 307 -27.44 -15.82 -21.51
CA TYR A 307 -27.34 -15.48 -22.91
C TYR A 307 -27.05 -16.71 -23.80
N SER A 308 -26.13 -17.59 -23.39
CA SER A 308 -25.78 -18.78 -24.18
C SER A 308 -26.98 -19.67 -24.53
N PHE A 309 -28.01 -19.70 -23.67
CA PHE A 309 -29.24 -20.46 -23.92
C PHE A 309 -30.14 -19.85 -24.99
N PHE A 310 -30.02 -18.55 -25.28
CA PHE A 310 -30.78 -17.88 -26.35
C PHE A 310 -30.12 -18.05 -27.72
N GLN A 311 -28.87 -18.52 -27.77
CA GLN A 311 -28.18 -18.72 -29.03
C GLN A 311 -28.56 -20.07 -29.64
N LYS A 312 -29.12 -20.06 -30.86
CA LYS A 312 -29.38 -21.26 -31.66
C LYS A 312 -28.07 -21.81 -32.27
N ALA A 313 -27.11 -22.15 -31.42
CA ALA A 313 -25.82 -22.71 -31.83
C ALA A 313 -25.80 -24.25 -31.71
N ALA A 314 -24.86 -24.90 -32.39
CA ALA A 314 -24.65 -26.33 -32.25
C ALA A 314 -24.19 -26.66 -30.81
N SER A 315 -24.57 -27.81 -30.26
CA SER A 315 -24.27 -28.20 -28.88
C SER A 315 -22.77 -28.14 -28.54
N ILE A 316 -21.90 -28.46 -29.50
CA ILE A 316 -20.44 -28.37 -29.32
C ILE A 316 -19.95 -26.93 -29.17
N GLN A 317 -20.54 -25.98 -29.91
CA GLN A 317 -20.19 -24.56 -29.81
C GLN A 317 -20.65 -23.97 -28.48
N ILE A 318 -21.83 -24.38 -28.01
CA ILE A 318 -22.33 -24.03 -26.68
C ILE A 318 -21.38 -24.58 -25.60
N ALA A 319 -20.94 -25.84 -25.72
CA ALA A 319 -19.99 -26.43 -24.78
C ALA A 319 -18.64 -25.70 -24.76
N MET A 320 -18.09 -25.35 -25.93
CA MET A 320 -16.85 -24.55 -26.02
C MET A 320 -17.03 -23.16 -25.39
N PHE A 321 -18.16 -22.50 -25.67
CA PHE A 321 -18.48 -21.20 -25.10
C PHE A 321 -18.57 -21.25 -23.57
N VAL A 322 -19.27 -22.24 -23.03
CA VAL A 322 -19.40 -22.44 -21.58
C VAL A 322 -18.03 -22.72 -20.95
N ALA A 323 -17.20 -23.57 -21.56
CA ALA A 323 -15.85 -23.85 -21.08
C ALA A 323 -14.98 -22.58 -21.04
N ILE A 324 -14.94 -21.81 -22.12
CA ILE A 324 -14.22 -20.52 -22.19
C ILE A 324 -14.75 -19.55 -21.13
N THR A 325 -16.07 -19.46 -20.98
CA THR A 325 -16.72 -18.58 -19.99
C THR A 325 -16.32 -18.96 -18.56
N VAL A 326 -16.34 -20.24 -18.21
CA VAL A 326 -15.96 -20.70 -16.86
C VAL A 326 -14.51 -20.36 -16.58
N LEU A 327 -13.62 -20.63 -17.54
CA LEU A 327 -12.20 -20.31 -17.42
C LEU A 327 -11.98 -18.80 -17.25
N ASN A 328 -12.69 -17.99 -18.04
CA ASN A 328 -12.56 -16.54 -17.97
C ASN A 328 -13.11 -16.00 -16.65
N THR A 329 -14.19 -16.61 -16.13
CA THR A 329 -14.78 -16.26 -14.85
C THR A 329 -13.79 -16.42 -13.69
N VAL A 330 -12.91 -17.42 -13.73
CA VAL A 330 -11.83 -17.56 -12.75
C VAL A 330 -10.81 -16.42 -12.85
N GLY A 331 -10.35 -16.09 -14.06
CA GLY A 331 -9.41 -14.97 -14.27
C GLY A 331 -10.02 -13.63 -13.84
N TYR A 332 -11.28 -13.39 -14.21
CA TYR A 332 -12.04 -12.22 -13.80
C TYR A 332 -12.16 -12.11 -12.27
N PHE A 333 -12.49 -13.20 -11.58
CA PHE A 333 -12.53 -13.23 -10.11
C PHE A 333 -11.20 -12.83 -9.48
N ILE A 334 -10.07 -13.33 -10.00
CA ILE A 334 -8.74 -12.99 -9.50
C ILE A 334 -8.47 -11.50 -9.69
N VAL A 335 -8.73 -10.94 -10.88
CA VAL A 335 -8.52 -9.52 -11.18
C VAL A 335 -9.36 -8.63 -10.27
N ILE A 336 -10.67 -8.89 -10.16
CA ILE A 336 -11.57 -8.11 -9.30
C ILE A 336 -11.14 -8.19 -7.84
N THR A 337 -10.70 -9.37 -7.38
CA THR A 337 -10.22 -9.56 -6.01
C THR A 337 -8.96 -8.74 -5.75
N ILE A 338 -8.00 -8.71 -6.67
CA ILE A 338 -6.78 -7.89 -6.55
C ILE A 338 -7.13 -6.40 -6.48
N ILE A 339 -8.03 -5.91 -7.34
CA ILE A 339 -8.44 -4.50 -7.33
C ILE A 339 -9.14 -4.15 -6.00
N LEU A 340 -10.01 -5.01 -5.48
CA LEU A 340 -10.69 -4.79 -4.21
C LEU A 340 -9.74 -4.86 -3.00
N ILE A 341 -8.74 -5.74 -3.02
CA ILE A 341 -7.66 -5.78 -2.02
C ILE A 341 -6.85 -4.47 -2.06
N THR A 342 -6.50 -4.00 -3.26
CA THR A 342 -5.80 -2.72 -3.45
C THR A 342 -6.63 -1.57 -2.88
N PHE A 343 -7.92 -1.52 -3.21
CA PHE A 343 -8.83 -0.49 -2.70
C PHE A 343 -8.90 -0.49 -1.17
N ARG A 344 -8.99 -1.67 -0.54
CA ARG A 344 -8.95 -1.83 0.92
C ARG A 344 -7.61 -1.35 1.50
N ASP A 345 -6.49 -1.64 0.86
CA ASP A 345 -5.18 -1.17 1.32
C ASP A 345 -5.10 0.36 1.32
N LEU A 346 -5.62 1.02 0.27
CA LEU A 346 -5.66 2.48 0.23
C LEU A 346 -6.60 3.06 1.28
N GLN A 347 -7.77 2.46 1.51
CA GLN A 347 -8.66 2.87 2.60
C GLN A 347 -7.98 2.76 3.96
N ARG A 348 -7.20 1.71 4.19
CA ARG A 348 -6.40 1.56 5.41
C ARG A 348 -5.35 2.66 5.54
N LYS A 349 -4.63 3.00 4.47
CA LYS A 349 -3.66 4.09 4.51
C LYS A 349 -4.35 5.42 4.84
N VAL A 350 -5.49 5.71 4.22
CA VAL A 350 -6.32 6.88 4.56
C VAL A 350 -6.72 6.85 6.03
N PHE A 351 -7.21 5.73 6.55
CA PHE A 351 -7.55 5.56 7.96
C PHE A 351 -6.35 5.85 8.87
N CYS A 352 -5.17 5.32 8.55
CA CYS A 352 -3.96 5.58 9.32
C CYS A 352 -3.59 7.08 9.30
N LEU A 353 -3.73 7.75 8.15
CA LEU A 353 -3.49 9.19 8.03
C LEU A 353 -4.54 10.04 8.78
N ASN A 354 -5.80 9.61 8.82
CA ASN A 354 -6.84 10.21 9.67
C ASN A 354 -6.44 10.11 11.15
N GLN A 355 -5.98 8.94 11.60
CA GLN A 355 -5.50 8.77 12.98
C GLN A 355 -4.27 9.65 13.27
N LEU A 356 -3.33 9.77 12.33
CA LEU A 356 -2.21 10.72 12.45
C LEU A 356 -2.67 12.18 12.48
N SER A 357 -3.76 12.53 11.81
CA SER A 357 -4.38 13.87 11.89
C SER A 357 -4.96 14.12 13.30
N HIS A 358 -5.59 13.12 13.92
CA HIS A 358 -6.10 13.20 15.29
C HIS A 358 -5.00 13.26 16.37
N LEU A 359 -3.80 12.77 16.06
CA LEU A 359 -2.63 12.91 16.92
C LEU A 359 -2.13 14.36 16.96
N ILE A 360 -2.31 15.12 15.88
CA ILE A 360 -1.84 16.51 15.79
C ILE A 360 -2.87 17.58 16.13
N SER A 361 -4.15 17.21 16.17
CA SER A 361 -5.26 18.10 16.52
C SER A 361 -5.91 17.69 17.84
N ALA A 362 -6.18 18.63 18.74
CA ALA A 362 -7.00 18.38 19.93
C ALA A 362 -8.50 18.39 19.61
N GLN A 363 -8.91 19.27 18.70
CA GLN A 363 -10.28 19.29 18.22
C GLN A 363 -10.51 18.08 17.32
N GLN A 364 -11.69 17.46 17.45
CA GLN A 364 -12.14 16.53 16.43
C GLN A 364 -12.12 17.28 15.09
N VAL A 365 -11.47 16.67 14.13
CA VAL A 365 -11.42 17.22 12.78
C VAL A 365 -12.80 16.92 12.21
N GLU A 366 -13.64 17.95 12.10
CA GLU A 366 -15.05 17.81 11.69
C GLU A 366 -15.23 17.07 10.35
N GLU A 367 -14.18 17.01 9.53
CA GLU A 367 -14.20 16.25 8.27
C GLU A 367 -14.17 14.72 8.44
N TYR A 368 -13.92 14.18 9.63
CA TYR A 368 -13.76 12.74 9.85
C TYR A 368 -14.83 12.16 10.79
N ASP A 369 -15.58 11.17 10.28
CA ASP A 369 -16.54 10.38 11.06
C ASP A 369 -15.87 9.27 11.90
N GLU A 370 -14.54 9.17 11.87
CA GLU A 370 -13.79 8.06 12.46
C GLU A 370 -13.54 8.26 13.96
N THR A 371 -13.56 7.16 14.70
CA THR A 371 -13.29 7.19 16.14
C THR A 371 -11.80 7.44 16.40
N LYS A 372 -11.51 8.38 17.31
CA LYS A 372 -10.14 8.68 17.74
C LYS A 372 -9.59 7.53 18.58
N ILE A 373 -8.49 6.91 18.13
CA ILE A 373 -7.87 5.79 18.85
C ILE A 373 -6.93 6.26 19.96
N PHE A 374 -6.05 7.22 19.65
CA PHE A 374 -5.02 7.70 20.57
C PHE A 374 -5.25 9.17 20.92
N PRO A 375 -4.86 9.61 22.14
CA PRO A 375 -4.94 11.01 22.52
C PRO A 375 -4.00 11.89 21.68
N THR A 376 -4.19 13.20 21.74
CA THR A 376 -3.33 14.16 21.01
C THR A 376 -1.91 14.15 21.58
N LEU A 377 -0.92 14.31 20.71
CA LEU A 377 0.48 14.39 21.06
C LEU A 377 0.80 15.68 21.80
N ASN A 378 1.73 15.59 22.74
CA ASN A 378 2.31 16.75 23.38
C ASN A 378 3.32 17.39 22.43
N PHE A 379 2.89 18.45 21.75
CA PHE A 379 3.73 19.25 20.85
C PHE A 379 4.80 20.07 21.56
N LEU A 380 4.74 20.23 22.87
CA LEU A 380 5.88 20.77 23.61
C LEU A 380 7.08 19.83 23.49
N CYS A 381 6.87 18.54 23.29
CA CYS A 381 7.94 17.59 23.05
C CYS A 381 8.29 17.54 21.56
N VAL A 382 9.42 18.14 21.20
CA VAL A 382 9.94 18.11 19.81
C VAL A 382 10.19 16.67 19.33
N GLN A 383 10.57 15.75 20.23
CA GLN A 383 10.69 14.34 19.90
C GLN A 383 9.37 13.74 19.39
N SER A 384 8.22 14.06 20.00
CA SER A 384 6.91 13.57 19.54
C SER A 384 6.58 14.06 18.14
N LEU A 385 6.97 15.30 17.80
CA LEU A 385 6.75 15.88 16.46
C LEU A 385 7.59 15.16 15.40
N PHE A 386 8.88 14.94 15.65
CA PHE A 386 9.73 14.18 14.73
C PHE A 386 9.29 12.72 14.64
N SER A 387 8.89 12.11 15.76
CA SER A 387 8.32 10.75 15.79
C SER A 387 7.06 10.68 14.92
N TRP A 388 6.20 11.70 14.96
CA TRP A 388 4.99 11.78 14.15
C TRP A 388 5.31 11.88 12.66
N GLN A 389 6.27 12.74 12.30
CA GLN A 389 6.69 12.91 10.91
C GLN A 389 7.30 11.62 10.36
N ASN A 390 8.17 10.97 11.14
CA ASN A 390 8.78 9.69 10.79
C ASN A 390 7.72 8.58 10.66
N LEU A 391 6.76 8.53 11.58
CA LEU A 391 5.66 7.56 11.51
C LEU A 391 4.78 7.78 10.28
N ARG A 392 4.53 9.04 9.90
CA ARG A 392 3.82 9.38 8.67
C ARG A 392 4.55 8.85 7.44
N LYS A 393 5.86 9.07 7.34
CA LYS A 393 6.69 8.54 6.24
C LYS A 393 6.60 7.01 6.18
N VAL A 394 6.72 6.35 7.33
CA VAL A 394 6.59 4.88 7.44
C VAL A 394 5.21 4.39 7.03
N ILE A 395 4.12 5.06 7.43
CA ILE A 395 2.74 4.68 7.05
C ILE A 395 2.50 4.85 5.54
N LEU A 396 3.06 5.88 4.91
CA LEU A 396 2.95 6.06 3.46
C LEU A 396 3.72 4.97 2.71
N ASP A 397 4.92 4.63 3.21
CA ASP A 397 5.79 3.59 2.67
C ASP A 397 5.31 2.16 2.99
N TYR A 398 4.42 1.99 3.97
CA TYR A 398 3.86 0.71 4.37
C TYR A 398 3.24 -0.02 3.17
N GLY A 399 3.69 -1.24 2.89
CA GLY A 399 3.17 -2.02 1.79
C GLY A 399 3.57 -1.53 0.40
N LEU A 400 4.57 -0.65 0.27
CA LEU A 400 5.04 -0.10 -1.01
C LEU A 400 5.32 -1.20 -2.06
N GLN A 401 5.91 -2.32 -1.63
CA GLN A 401 6.24 -3.44 -2.50
C GLN A 401 4.99 -4.11 -3.12
N TYR A 402 3.90 -4.19 -2.36
CA TYR A 402 2.63 -4.76 -2.82
C TYR A 402 1.90 -3.76 -3.68
N TYR A 403 1.86 -2.50 -3.24
CA TYR A 403 1.25 -1.42 -3.99
C TYR A 403 1.83 -1.28 -5.40
N GLN A 404 3.16 -1.34 -5.58
CA GLN A 404 3.75 -1.25 -6.91
C GLN A 404 3.39 -2.44 -7.82
N ARG A 405 3.26 -3.64 -7.26
CA ARG A 405 2.79 -4.83 -8.00
C ARG A 405 1.34 -4.71 -8.38
N GLU A 406 0.47 -4.36 -7.44
CA GLU A 406 -0.95 -4.12 -7.66
C GLU A 406 -1.16 -3.01 -8.69
N ASN A 407 -0.40 -1.92 -8.59
CA ASN A 407 -0.40 -0.85 -9.58
C ASN A 407 -0.06 -1.35 -10.98
N ALA A 408 0.99 -2.16 -11.14
CA ALA A 408 1.35 -2.75 -12.43
C ALA A 408 0.29 -3.72 -12.98
N ILE A 409 -0.34 -4.53 -12.11
CA ILE A 409 -1.48 -5.39 -12.49
C ILE A 409 -2.66 -4.55 -12.98
N ILE A 410 -3.03 -3.50 -12.23
CA ILE A 410 -4.10 -2.58 -12.60
C ILE A 410 -3.77 -1.86 -13.90
N SER A 411 -2.51 -1.43 -14.09
CA SER A 411 -2.01 -0.81 -15.32
C SER A 411 -2.32 -1.70 -16.53
N PHE A 412 -1.90 -2.96 -16.43
CA PHE A 412 -2.05 -3.93 -17.50
C PHE A 412 -3.53 -4.27 -17.76
N CYS A 413 -4.34 -4.37 -16.71
CA CYS A 413 -5.79 -4.57 -16.86
C CYS A 413 -6.46 -3.39 -17.57
N LEU A 414 -6.09 -2.15 -17.21
CA LEU A 414 -6.59 -0.94 -17.86
C LEU A 414 -6.17 -0.85 -19.34
N GLU A 415 -4.95 -1.29 -19.66
CA GLU A 415 -4.47 -1.36 -21.04
C GLU A 415 -5.26 -2.39 -21.86
N ILE A 416 -5.52 -3.59 -21.32
CA ILE A 416 -6.39 -4.57 -21.96
C ILE A 416 -7.79 -4.00 -22.18
N ILE A 417 -8.36 -3.34 -21.17
CA ILE A 417 -9.68 -2.69 -21.27
C ILE A 417 -9.68 -1.64 -22.37
N LEU A 418 -8.64 -0.82 -22.46
CA LEU A 418 -8.51 0.19 -23.51
C LEU A 418 -8.50 -0.47 -24.89
N VAL A 419 -7.77 -1.57 -25.06
CA VAL A 419 -7.77 -2.35 -26.30
C VAL A 419 -9.15 -2.94 -26.60
N LEU A 420 -9.85 -3.49 -25.60
CA LEU A 420 -11.20 -4.03 -25.75
C LEU A 420 -12.23 -2.96 -26.11
N VAL A 421 -12.13 -1.77 -25.50
CA VAL A 421 -12.99 -0.61 -25.81
C VAL A 421 -12.70 -0.10 -27.22
N LEU A 422 -11.43 0.06 -27.60
CA LEU A 422 -11.05 0.47 -28.95
C LEU A 422 -11.56 -0.53 -29.98
N PHE A 423 -11.40 -1.83 -29.72
CA PHE A 423 -11.93 -2.88 -30.57
C PHE A 423 -13.45 -2.83 -30.67
N ALA A 424 -14.17 -2.62 -29.56
CA ALA A 424 -15.62 -2.45 -29.56
C ALA A 424 -16.07 -1.22 -30.35
N LEU A 425 -15.35 -0.10 -30.26
CA LEU A 425 -15.62 1.13 -31.02
C LEU A 425 -15.36 0.94 -32.52
N LEU A 426 -14.22 0.36 -32.89
CA LEU A 426 -13.88 0.08 -34.30
C LEU A 426 -14.88 -0.87 -34.95
N ASN A 427 -15.41 -1.80 -34.16
CA ASN A 427 -16.51 -2.66 -34.57
C ASN A 427 -17.84 -1.89 -34.70
N MET A 428 -18.15 -1.01 -33.75
CA MET A 428 -19.38 -0.19 -33.79
C MET A 428 -19.44 0.73 -35.02
N PHE A 429 -18.29 1.19 -35.51
CA PHE A 429 -18.20 2.02 -36.72
C PHE A 429 -17.96 1.21 -38.01
N ASP A 430 -18.10 -0.12 -37.96
CA ASP A 430 -17.86 -1.05 -39.07
C ASP A 430 -16.48 -0.93 -39.75
N VAL A 431 -15.51 -0.27 -39.09
CA VAL A 431 -14.12 -0.14 -39.58
C VAL A 431 -13.45 -1.51 -39.61
N ILE A 432 -13.72 -2.33 -38.59
CA ILE A 432 -13.33 -3.74 -38.55
C ILE A 432 -14.59 -4.56 -38.79
N SER A 433 -14.79 -5.00 -40.02
CA SER A 433 -15.93 -5.83 -40.44
C SER A 433 -15.81 -7.29 -39.97
N CYS A 434 -15.18 -7.54 -38.82
CA CYS A 434 -15.13 -8.88 -38.19
C CYS A 434 -16.52 -9.36 -37.73
N TYR A 435 -17.58 -8.55 -37.93
CA TYR A 435 -18.93 -8.70 -37.39
C TYR A 435 -20.06 -8.58 -38.44
N SER A 436 -19.98 -9.20 -39.63
CA SER A 436 -21.19 -9.60 -40.40
C SER A 436 -22.07 -10.68 -39.72
N LEU A 437 -22.06 -10.75 -38.38
CA LEU A 437 -22.80 -11.74 -37.59
C LEU A 437 -24.26 -11.34 -37.48
N SER A 438 -25.14 -12.34 -37.43
CA SER A 438 -26.56 -12.14 -37.13
C SER A 438 -26.74 -11.33 -35.83
N ASP A 439 -27.72 -10.42 -35.85
CA ASP A 439 -27.94 -9.37 -34.84
C ASP A 439 -27.85 -9.86 -33.39
N ALA A 440 -28.34 -11.08 -33.12
CA ALA A 440 -28.34 -11.64 -31.78
C ALA A 440 -26.93 -11.75 -31.18
N SER A 441 -25.95 -12.26 -31.93
CA SER A 441 -24.59 -12.59 -31.43
C SER A 441 -23.67 -11.39 -31.22
N LYS A 442 -23.90 -10.28 -31.95
CA LYS A 442 -23.24 -8.99 -31.67
C LYS A 442 -23.54 -8.51 -30.25
N ILE A 443 -24.80 -8.66 -29.83
CA ILE A 443 -25.31 -8.11 -28.58
C ILE A 443 -24.67 -8.78 -27.36
N SER A 444 -24.34 -10.08 -27.38
CA SER A 444 -23.76 -10.75 -26.19
C SER A 444 -22.34 -10.40 -25.87
N LEU A 445 -21.46 -10.53 -26.87
CA LEU A 445 -20.05 -10.23 -26.68
C LEU A 445 -19.91 -8.75 -26.29
N PHE A 446 -20.74 -7.89 -26.88
CA PHE A 446 -20.83 -6.49 -26.49
C PHE A 446 -21.31 -6.30 -25.04
N ILE A 447 -22.37 -6.98 -24.60
CA ILE A 447 -22.85 -6.91 -23.21
C ILE A 447 -21.79 -7.41 -22.22
N LEU A 448 -21.11 -8.52 -22.53
CA LEU A 448 -20.08 -9.08 -21.66
C LEU A 448 -18.88 -8.15 -21.53
N ILE A 449 -18.34 -7.67 -22.66
CA ILE A 449 -17.24 -6.70 -22.67
C ILE A 449 -17.68 -5.43 -21.95
N SER A 450 -18.88 -4.93 -22.21
CA SER A 450 -19.42 -3.74 -21.53
C SER A 450 -19.48 -3.95 -20.02
N PHE A 451 -19.96 -5.10 -19.54
CA PHE A 451 -20.00 -5.41 -18.12
C PHE A 451 -18.60 -5.41 -17.49
N ASP A 452 -17.63 -6.06 -18.14
CA ASP A 452 -16.25 -6.15 -17.66
C ASP A 452 -15.58 -4.76 -17.63
N VAL A 453 -15.71 -3.98 -18.71
CA VAL A 453 -15.21 -2.61 -18.84
C VAL A 453 -15.82 -1.72 -17.76
N LEU A 454 -17.15 -1.73 -17.61
CA LEU A 454 -17.84 -0.88 -16.63
C LEU A 454 -17.44 -1.26 -15.20
N THR A 455 -17.36 -2.55 -14.89
CA THR A 455 -17.01 -2.99 -13.53
C THR A 455 -15.57 -2.60 -13.19
N ILE A 456 -14.60 -2.91 -14.06
CA ILE A 456 -13.20 -2.62 -13.78
C ILE A 456 -12.94 -1.10 -13.78
N MET A 457 -13.57 -0.34 -14.68
CA MET A 457 -13.46 1.12 -14.70
C MET A 457 -14.06 1.75 -13.44
N PHE A 458 -15.22 1.27 -12.98
CA PHE A 458 -15.82 1.73 -11.72
C PHE A 458 -14.89 1.46 -10.52
N LEU A 459 -14.36 0.24 -10.40
CA LEU A 459 -13.42 -0.09 -9.32
C LEU A 459 -12.12 0.72 -9.40
N SER A 460 -11.62 0.97 -10.62
CA SER A 460 -10.43 1.80 -10.83
C SER A 460 -10.66 3.25 -10.41
N ILE A 461 -11.85 3.81 -10.67
CA ILE A 461 -12.24 5.14 -10.16
C ILE A 461 -12.23 5.16 -8.63
N LEU A 462 -12.72 4.11 -7.97
CA LEU A 462 -12.67 4.00 -6.50
C LEU A 462 -11.23 4.00 -5.98
N VAL A 463 -10.30 3.30 -6.64
CA VAL A 463 -8.87 3.29 -6.32
C VAL A 463 -8.27 4.71 -6.47
N VAL A 464 -8.55 5.38 -7.59
CA VAL A 464 -8.07 6.76 -7.85
C VAL A 464 -8.60 7.74 -6.80
N LEU A 465 -9.87 7.62 -6.39
CA LEU A 465 -10.47 8.46 -5.35
C LEU A 465 -9.79 8.26 -3.99
N GLN A 466 -9.43 7.04 -3.62
CA GLN A 466 -8.66 6.81 -2.38
C GLN A 466 -7.24 7.37 -2.49
N GLY A 467 -6.58 7.22 -3.64
CA GLY A 467 -5.28 7.85 -3.89
C GLY A 467 -5.33 9.37 -3.76
N ALA A 468 -6.39 10.01 -4.30
CA ALA A 468 -6.61 11.44 -4.17
C ALA A 468 -6.85 11.87 -2.72
N ARG A 469 -7.55 11.05 -1.92
CA ARG A 469 -7.72 11.26 -0.47
C ARG A 469 -6.38 11.23 0.27
N ILE A 470 -5.49 10.27 -0.04
CA ILE A 470 -4.12 10.22 0.51
C ILE A 470 -3.38 11.53 0.21
N ASN A 471 -3.46 12.02 -1.03
CA ASN A 471 -2.83 13.29 -1.39
C ASN A 471 -3.46 14.51 -0.68
N LYS A 472 -4.78 14.50 -0.45
CA LYS A 472 -5.47 15.55 0.34
C LYS A 472 -4.90 15.66 1.76
N HIS A 473 -4.45 14.54 2.36
CA HIS A 473 -3.88 14.54 3.72
C HIS A 473 -2.61 15.37 3.85
N PHE A 474 -1.83 15.59 2.79
CA PHE A 474 -0.69 16.50 2.85
C PHE A 474 -1.17 17.91 3.23
N LYS A 475 -2.14 18.45 2.50
CA LYS A 475 -2.71 19.79 2.75
C LYS A 475 -3.40 19.90 4.11
N ILE A 476 -4.06 18.83 4.55
CA ILE A 476 -4.71 18.78 5.87
C ILE A 476 -3.64 18.87 6.98
N HIS A 477 -2.61 18.04 6.92
CA HIS A 477 -1.52 18.07 7.90
C HIS A 477 -0.76 19.41 7.87
N GLN A 478 -0.49 19.99 6.68
CA GLN A 478 0.07 21.34 6.53
C GLN A 478 -0.75 22.39 7.28
N THR A 479 -2.08 22.35 7.09
CA THR A 479 -2.99 23.30 7.73
C THR A 479 -3.01 23.13 9.24
N MET A 480 -2.99 21.88 9.74
CA MET A 480 -2.93 21.60 11.18
C MET A 480 -1.61 22.04 11.80
N LEU A 481 -0.48 21.78 11.14
CA LEU A 481 0.84 22.26 11.60
C LEU A 481 0.89 23.79 11.64
N LYS A 482 0.37 24.49 10.62
CA LYS A 482 0.26 25.96 10.62
C LYS A 482 -0.61 26.49 11.75
N LYS A 483 -1.76 25.86 12.01
CA LYS A 483 -2.63 26.22 13.15
C LYS A 483 -1.90 26.05 14.47
N ASN A 484 -1.23 24.91 14.68
CA ASN A 484 -0.45 24.65 15.89
C ASN A 484 0.70 25.67 16.04
N MET A 485 1.42 25.97 14.96
CA MET A 485 2.48 27.00 14.93
C MET A 485 1.95 28.36 15.39
N PHE A 486 0.80 28.79 14.86
CA PHE A 486 0.15 30.04 15.27
C PHE A 486 -0.24 30.02 16.75
N THR A 487 -0.83 28.93 17.24
CA THR A 487 -1.18 28.76 18.67
C THR A 487 0.07 28.88 19.56
N TYR A 488 1.19 28.26 19.17
CA TYR A 488 2.45 28.35 19.90
C TYR A 488 3.06 29.75 19.86
N GLN A 489 3.01 30.43 18.72
CA GLN A 489 3.50 31.80 18.58
C GLN A 489 2.66 32.78 19.43
N GLN A 490 1.36 32.56 19.52
CA GLN A 490 0.50 33.33 20.43
C GLN A 490 0.83 33.06 21.90
N LEU A 491 1.02 31.80 22.28
CA LEU A 491 1.42 31.43 23.65
C LEU A 491 2.76 32.03 24.04
N SER A 492 3.76 31.95 23.16
CA SER A 492 5.08 32.54 23.40
C SER A 492 4.98 34.06 23.56
N THR A 493 4.18 34.73 22.73
CA THR A 493 3.99 36.19 22.79
C THR A 493 3.23 36.62 24.05
N GLN A 494 2.14 35.93 24.41
CA GLN A 494 1.37 36.24 25.62
C GLN A 494 2.15 36.00 26.90
N SER A 495 3.06 35.01 26.93
CA SER A 495 3.93 34.77 28.08
C SER A 495 4.85 35.96 28.39
N PHE A 496 5.14 36.80 27.39
CA PHE A 496 5.90 38.06 27.54
C PHE A 496 5.01 39.24 27.92
N ILE A 497 3.81 39.34 27.34
CA ILE A 497 2.86 40.42 27.60
C ILE A 497 2.08 40.11 28.89
N LYS A 498 2.79 40.04 30.01
CA LYS A 498 2.24 39.69 31.33
C LYS A 498 1.35 40.77 31.98
N LYS A 499 0.91 41.78 31.22
CA LYS A 499 0.14 42.91 31.77
C LYS A 499 -1.05 43.21 30.84
N GLU A 500 -2.25 43.07 31.41
CA GLU A 500 -3.52 43.72 31.02
C GLU A 500 -4.56 42.98 30.15
N PHE A 501 -4.26 41.90 29.43
CA PHE A 501 -5.30 41.21 28.65
C PHE A 501 -5.81 39.91 29.28
N HIS A 502 -6.92 40.00 30.03
CA HIS A 502 -7.69 38.87 30.56
C HIS A 502 -8.56 38.18 29.48
N VAL A 503 -8.02 37.91 28.30
CA VAL A 503 -8.75 37.10 27.32
C VAL A 503 -8.62 35.64 27.75
N GLN A 504 -9.72 35.05 28.22
CA GLN A 504 -9.73 33.61 28.47
C GLN A 504 -9.68 32.89 27.11
N PRO A 505 -8.62 32.11 26.83
CA PRO A 505 -8.50 31.38 25.58
C PRO A 505 -9.62 30.34 25.49
N GLN A 506 -10.33 30.28 24.36
CA GLN A 506 -11.39 29.27 24.15
C GLN A 506 -10.80 27.90 23.78
N ASP A 507 -9.64 27.87 23.13
CA ASP A 507 -9.00 26.65 22.64
C ASP A 507 -8.45 25.78 23.80
N PHE A 508 -8.81 24.50 23.79
CA PHE A 508 -8.35 23.50 24.76
C PHE A 508 -6.82 23.39 24.77
N MET A 509 -6.18 23.32 23.60
CA MET A 509 -4.72 23.24 23.50
C MET A 509 -4.05 24.41 24.20
N PHE A 510 -4.56 25.60 23.93
CA PHE A 510 -4.04 26.81 24.54
C PHE A 510 -4.19 26.79 26.06
N LYS A 511 -5.36 26.38 26.60
CA LYS A 511 -5.57 26.26 28.05
C LYS A 511 -4.61 25.27 28.69
N THR A 512 -4.46 24.08 28.12
CA THR A 512 -3.56 23.04 28.64
C THR A 512 -2.11 23.51 28.61
N LEU A 513 -1.67 24.09 27.51
CA LEU A 513 -0.31 24.61 27.37
C LEU A 513 -0.04 25.78 28.32
N LYS A 514 -0.98 26.71 28.45
CA LYS A 514 -0.88 27.82 29.41
C LYS A 514 -0.82 27.30 30.85
N ALA A 515 -1.64 26.32 31.22
CA ALA A 515 -1.60 25.74 32.55
C ALA A 515 -0.25 25.05 32.85
N ILE A 516 0.32 24.35 31.85
CA ILE A 516 1.67 23.79 31.94
C ILE A 516 2.67 24.94 32.17
N LEU A 517 2.56 26.03 31.41
CA LEU A 517 3.49 27.15 31.48
C LEU A 517 3.45 27.96 32.78
N ASP A 518 2.25 28.28 33.23
CA ASP A 518 2.03 29.02 34.48
C ASP A 518 2.64 28.25 35.66
N ARG A 519 2.59 26.91 35.62
CA ARG A 519 3.24 26.06 36.62
C ARG A 519 4.77 26.05 36.50
N ILE A 520 5.36 26.00 35.31
CA ILE A 520 6.84 26.05 35.17
C ILE A 520 7.39 27.40 35.63
N GLN A 521 6.67 28.50 35.35
CA GLN A 521 7.06 29.83 35.79
C GLN A 521 7.05 30.03 37.31
N LEU A 522 6.32 29.20 38.07
CA LEU A 522 6.36 29.24 39.54
C LEU A 522 7.67 28.67 40.11
N GLY A 523 8.36 27.80 39.35
CA GLY A 523 9.59 27.14 39.79
C GLY A 523 10.89 27.82 39.38
N ASP A 524 10.88 28.67 38.35
CA ASP A 524 12.12 29.16 37.73
C ASP A 524 12.10 30.69 37.46
N GLN A 525 13.11 31.43 37.96
CA GLN A 525 13.18 32.89 37.81
C GLN A 525 13.57 33.33 36.39
N ASN A 526 14.05 32.41 35.56
CA ASN A 526 14.69 32.75 34.30
C ASN A 526 13.68 32.90 33.14
N LYS A 527 13.00 34.05 33.07
CA LYS A 527 11.91 34.31 32.09
C LYS A 527 12.26 34.04 30.61
N ASN A 528 13.53 33.99 30.25
CA ASN A 528 13.98 33.80 28.87
C ASN A 528 13.99 32.33 28.40
N TRP A 529 14.04 31.34 29.29
CA TRP A 529 14.18 29.93 28.87
C TRP A 529 12.96 29.49 28.04
N PHE A 530 11.75 29.88 28.45
CA PHE A 530 10.53 29.47 27.76
C PHE A 530 10.42 30.08 26.37
N PHE A 531 10.88 31.32 26.20
CA PHE A 531 10.97 31.94 24.90
C PHE A 531 11.83 31.12 23.96
N LEU A 532 13.06 30.82 24.39
CA LEU A 532 14.03 30.10 23.59
C LEU A 532 13.55 28.67 23.29
N TYR A 533 12.89 28.03 24.26
CA TYR A 533 12.26 26.73 24.05
C TYR A 533 11.09 26.80 23.06
N SER A 534 10.23 27.80 23.17
CA SER A 534 9.12 28.01 22.23
C SER A 534 9.63 28.25 20.82
N GLN A 535 10.68 29.05 20.65
CA GLN A 535 11.33 29.25 19.35
C GLN A 535 11.90 27.94 18.80
N TYR A 536 12.50 27.09 19.65
CA TYR A 536 12.94 25.77 19.24
C TYR A 536 11.78 24.87 18.76
N VAL A 537 10.65 24.84 19.48
CA VAL A 537 9.45 24.12 19.05
C VAL A 537 8.88 24.69 17.76
N LEU A 538 8.80 26.01 17.61
CA LEU A 538 8.31 26.69 16.40
C LEU A 538 9.18 26.34 15.19
N ASN A 539 10.51 26.38 15.33
CA ASN A 539 11.43 25.99 14.27
C ASN A 539 11.27 24.52 13.89
N ALA A 540 11.03 23.62 14.87
CA ALA A 540 10.77 22.22 14.58
C ALA A 540 9.43 22.02 13.82
N ILE A 541 8.38 22.78 14.16
CA ILE A 541 7.10 22.75 13.43
C ILE A 541 7.28 23.30 12.01
N ASP A 542 8.04 24.38 11.84
CA ASP A 542 8.32 24.96 10.52
C ASP A 542 9.15 24.03 9.63
N GLN A 543 10.12 23.32 10.21
CA GLN A 543 10.86 22.27 9.52
C GLN A 543 9.94 21.12 9.09
N ALA A 544 9.11 20.61 10.01
CA ALA A 544 8.16 19.54 9.69
C ALA A 544 7.14 19.97 8.62
N TYR A 545 6.74 21.24 8.63
CA TYR A 545 5.89 21.84 7.61
C TYR A 545 6.59 21.88 6.24
N SER A 546 7.82 22.40 6.20
CA SER A 546 8.63 22.52 4.98
C SER A 546 8.94 21.16 4.36
N ASP A 547 9.30 20.17 5.18
CA ASP A 547 9.52 18.79 4.74
C ASP A 547 8.25 18.19 4.12
N LEU A 548 7.09 18.48 4.70
CA LEU A 548 5.82 17.95 4.21
C LEU A 548 5.37 18.64 2.90
N CYS A 549 5.71 19.91 2.69
CA CYS A 549 5.58 20.57 1.39
C CYS A 549 6.51 19.94 0.35
N TYR A 550 7.78 19.69 0.71
CA TYR A 550 8.73 19.01 -0.16
C TYR A 550 8.25 17.61 -0.57
N GLU A 551 7.69 16.84 0.37
CA GLU A 551 7.12 15.52 0.07
C GLU A 551 5.87 15.60 -0.82
N GLU A 552 4.97 16.58 -0.62
CA GLU A 552 3.79 16.75 -1.49
C GLU A 552 4.21 17.00 -2.94
N GLU A 553 5.24 17.82 -3.15
CA GLU A 553 5.73 18.19 -4.47
C GLU A 553 6.53 17.05 -5.14
N ASN A 554 7.43 16.40 -4.39
CA ASN A 554 8.40 15.46 -4.97
C ASN A 554 7.97 13.99 -4.85
N ARG A 555 7.08 13.66 -3.92
CA ARG A 555 6.64 12.28 -3.64
C ARG A 555 5.13 12.19 -3.42
N PRO A 556 4.29 12.75 -4.32
CA PRO A 556 2.86 12.54 -4.24
C PRO A 556 2.54 11.05 -4.40
N PHE A 557 1.40 10.63 -3.89
CA PHE A 557 0.89 9.30 -4.16
C PHE A 557 0.48 9.19 -5.63
N THR A 558 1.13 8.28 -6.37
CA THR A 558 0.96 8.10 -7.81
C THR A 558 0.50 6.68 -8.17
N VAL A 559 -0.56 6.55 -8.98
CA VAL A 559 -0.94 5.31 -9.68
C VAL A 559 -0.51 5.49 -11.15
N LEU A 560 0.10 4.48 -11.77
CA LEU A 560 0.69 4.58 -13.12
C LEU A 560 1.75 5.69 -13.29
N GLY A 561 2.37 6.15 -12.19
CA GLY A 561 3.27 7.31 -12.22
C GLY A 561 2.56 8.66 -12.34
N ILE A 562 1.23 8.68 -12.37
CA ILE A 562 0.42 9.90 -12.41
C ILE A 562 0.00 10.24 -10.98
N ALA A 563 0.21 11.48 -10.55
CA ALA A 563 -0.26 11.94 -9.25
C ALA A 563 -1.79 11.88 -9.17
N MET A 564 -2.31 11.18 -8.16
CA MET A 564 -3.75 11.00 -8.00
C MET A 564 -4.40 12.28 -7.49
N THR A 565 -5.28 12.88 -8.29
CA THR A 565 -6.01 14.10 -7.93
C THR A 565 -7.52 13.92 -8.08
N TYR A 566 -8.32 14.70 -7.34
CA TYR A 566 -9.78 14.69 -7.53
C TYR A 566 -10.19 15.14 -8.94
N SER A 567 -9.41 16.03 -9.57
CA SER A 567 -9.64 16.44 -10.95
C SER A 567 -9.52 15.26 -11.91
N LEU A 568 -8.48 14.44 -11.77
CA LEU A 568 -8.33 13.20 -12.53
C LEU A 568 -9.51 12.24 -12.28
N ALA A 569 -9.93 12.07 -11.03
CA ALA A 569 -11.07 11.24 -10.70
C ALA A 569 -12.37 11.71 -11.40
N PHE A 570 -12.64 13.02 -11.41
CA PHE A 570 -13.80 13.58 -12.12
C PHE A 570 -13.70 13.42 -13.64
N GLN A 571 -12.52 13.55 -14.22
CA GLN A 571 -12.29 13.28 -15.65
C GLN A 571 -12.56 11.81 -15.99
N LEU A 572 -12.13 10.87 -15.14
CA LEU A 572 -12.42 9.45 -15.31
C LEU A 572 -13.91 9.15 -15.14
N ILE A 573 -14.60 9.78 -14.19
CA ILE A 573 -16.06 9.64 -14.03
C ILE A 573 -16.80 10.17 -15.27
N ALA A 574 -16.42 11.33 -15.79
CA ALA A 574 -17.01 11.89 -17.00
C ALA A 574 -16.77 10.96 -18.22
N SER A 575 -15.56 10.41 -18.34
CA SER A 575 -15.21 9.44 -19.38
C SER A 575 -16.03 8.14 -19.23
N PHE A 576 -16.16 7.64 -18.00
CA PHE A 576 -16.99 6.47 -17.67
C PHE A 576 -18.45 6.69 -18.06
N LEU A 577 -19.03 7.85 -17.71
CA LEU A 577 -20.40 8.20 -18.06
C LEU A 577 -20.56 8.35 -19.59
N GLY A 578 -19.56 8.89 -20.28
CA GLY A 578 -19.54 8.95 -21.75
C GLY A 578 -19.59 7.56 -22.39
N ILE A 579 -18.71 6.65 -21.96
CA ILE A 579 -18.67 5.26 -22.44
C ILE A 579 -20.00 4.55 -22.15
N LEU A 580 -20.52 4.68 -20.92
CA LEU A 580 -21.81 4.12 -20.53
C LEU A 580 -22.95 4.67 -21.41
N GLY A 581 -22.96 5.99 -21.66
CA GLY A 581 -23.93 6.64 -22.53
C GLY A 581 -23.87 6.11 -23.96
N THR A 582 -22.67 5.96 -24.53
CA THR A 582 -22.47 5.37 -25.86
C THR A 582 -22.99 3.93 -25.92
N ILE A 583 -22.69 3.10 -24.91
CA ILE A 583 -23.18 1.71 -24.81
C ILE A 583 -24.71 1.67 -24.75
N ILE A 584 -25.34 2.56 -23.98
CA ILE A 584 -26.81 2.62 -23.87
C ILE A 584 -27.43 3.07 -25.20
N ILE A 585 -26.87 4.10 -25.83
CA ILE A 585 -27.34 4.61 -27.13
C ILE A 585 -27.21 3.52 -28.20
N SER A 586 -26.08 2.80 -28.25
CA SER A 586 -25.88 1.72 -29.22
C SER A 586 -26.86 0.57 -29.01
N LEU A 587 -27.17 0.22 -27.75
CA LEU A 587 -28.16 -0.81 -27.42
C LEU A 587 -29.60 -0.36 -27.72
N TYR A 588 -29.94 0.89 -27.43
CA TYR A 588 -31.30 1.39 -27.56
C TYR A 588 -31.67 1.69 -29.00
N PHE A 589 -30.78 2.37 -29.72
CA PHE A 589 -31.10 2.82 -31.07
C PHE A 589 -30.90 1.74 -32.12
N ASN A 590 -30.23 0.61 -31.78
CA ASN A 590 -30.05 -0.58 -32.61
C ASN A 590 -29.98 -0.20 -34.09
N VAL A 591 -29.12 0.78 -34.40
CA VAL A 591 -29.30 1.58 -35.60
C VAL A 591 -28.95 0.71 -36.78
N ASP A 592 -29.95 0.45 -37.62
CA ASP A 592 -29.77 0.13 -39.02
C ASP A 592 -29.05 1.32 -39.70
N LEU A 593 -27.76 1.50 -39.43
CA LEU A 593 -26.87 2.48 -40.07
C LEU A 593 -25.91 1.74 -41.00
#